data_AF-A0A4Q6AI94-F1
#
_entry.id   AF-A0A4Q6AI94-F1
#
_cell.length_a   1.000
_cell.length_b   1.000
_cell.length_c   1.000
_cell.angle_alpha   90.00
_cell.angle_beta   90.00
_cell.angle_gamma   90.00
#
_symmetry.space_group_name_H-M   'P 1'
#
loop_
_entity.id
_entity.type
_entity.pdbx_description
1 polymer ?
#
loop_
_entity_poly.entity_id
_entity_poly.type
_entity_poly.pdbx_seq_one_letter_code
_entity_poly.pdbx_strand_id
1 'polypeptide(L)'
;MIQTVEIHTPEGTCDSWVAQPEGNGPWPAVIFCMDAVGPRPTLCAMAERLASEGYLVLLPNLFYREKSAPIVRGIPSPIRAEDIPGVLKQIMPLVERFDSSAALRDMKILSDYLGQHPQVRQGKLGIFGYCMGGAMAIRTAATYPERFG
;
A
#
# COMPACT_ATOMS: atom_id res chain seq x y z
N MET A 1 9.82 12.95 -0.13
CA MET A 1 10.60 12.04 0.75
C MET A 1 9.68 10.92 1.21
N ILE A 2 10.11 9.66 1.12
CA ILE A 2 9.37 8.52 1.68
C ILE A 2 9.90 8.10 3.05
N GLN A 3 9.00 7.77 3.97
CA GLN A 3 9.30 7.34 5.33
C GLN A 3 8.63 5.99 5.61
N THR A 4 9.31 5.11 6.33
CA THR A 4 8.69 3.89 6.86
C THR A 4 7.88 4.22 8.10
N VAL A 5 6.69 3.66 8.21
CA VAL A 5 5.80 3.80 9.37
C VAL A 5 5.25 2.44 9.77
N GLU A 6 4.95 2.30 11.05
CA GLU A 6 4.31 1.12 11.61
C GLU A 6 2.86 1.47 11.98
N ILE A 7 1.90 0.82 11.33
CA ILE A 7 0.48 1.04 11.60
C ILE A 7 -0.05 -0.16 12.38
N HIS A 8 -0.39 0.06 13.65
CA HIS A 8 -0.91 -1.01 14.51
C HIS A 8 -2.36 -1.37 14.14
N THR A 9 -2.59 -2.67 13.94
CA THR A 9 -3.91 -3.26 13.78
C THR A 9 -4.16 -4.26 14.91
N PRO A 10 -5.41 -4.72 15.13
CA PRO A 10 -5.68 -5.78 16.10
C PRO A 10 -4.95 -7.10 15.85
N GLU A 11 -4.50 -7.33 14.61
CA GLU A 11 -3.90 -8.60 14.16
C GLU A 11 -2.37 -8.49 13.96
N GLY A 12 -1.78 -7.33 14.23
CA GLY A 12 -0.33 -7.13 14.16
C GLY A 12 0.06 -5.71 13.76
N THR A 13 1.35 -5.53 13.48
CA THR A 13 1.87 -4.25 12.98
C THR A 13 2.03 -4.31 11.47
N CYS A 14 1.33 -3.43 10.76
CA CYS A 14 1.45 -3.27 9.32
C CYS A 14 2.61 -2.34 8.99
N ASP A 15 3.72 -2.90 8.53
CA ASP A 15 4.82 -2.13 7.97
C ASP A 15 4.37 -1.43 6.68
N SER A 16 4.53 -0.11 6.66
CA SER A 16 3.99 0.74 5.60
C SER A 16 4.98 1.85 5.24
N TRP A 17 4.73 2.52 4.12
CA TRP A 17 5.51 3.67 3.67
C TRP A 17 4.60 4.86 3.41
N VAL A 18 5.02 6.04 3.85
CA VAL A 18 4.34 7.31 3.58
C VAL A 18 5.26 8.18 2.74
N ALA A 19 4.83 8.50 1.52
CA ALA A 19 5.49 9.49 0.67
C ALA A 19 4.72 10.80 0.73
N GLN A 20 5.43 11.87 1.06
CA GLN A 20 4.86 13.20 1.23
C GLN A 20 5.41 14.19 0.17
N PRO A 21 4.55 15.05 -0.40
CA PRO A 21 4.99 16.15 -1.25
C PRO A 21 5.88 17.16 -0.49
N GLU A 22 6.68 17.92 -1.24
CA GLU A 22 7.42 19.04 -0.68
C GLU A 22 6.51 20.28 -0.52
N GLY A 23 6.86 21.15 0.44
CA GLY A 23 6.15 22.40 0.70
C GLY A 23 5.06 22.29 1.77
N ASN A 24 4.07 23.18 1.68
CA ASN A 24 2.99 23.28 2.67
C ASN A 24 1.71 22.69 2.08
N GLY A 25 1.15 21.69 2.77
CA GLY A 25 -0.16 21.13 2.48
C GLY A 25 -1.32 22.09 2.83
N PRO A 26 -2.56 21.58 2.96
CA PRO A 26 -2.92 20.17 2.97
C PRO A 26 -3.05 19.55 1.56
N TRP A 27 -2.63 18.30 1.39
CA TRP A 27 -2.63 17.59 0.10
C TRP A 27 -3.76 16.57 0.00
N PRO A 28 -4.31 16.31 -1.21
CA PRO A 28 -5.10 15.10 -1.42
C PRO A 28 -4.25 13.88 -1.06
N ALA A 29 -4.87 12.87 -0.44
CA ALA A 29 -4.18 11.67 -0.02
C ALA A 29 -4.72 10.42 -0.71
N VAL A 30 -3.84 9.47 -0.97
CA VAL A 30 -4.14 8.24 -1.68
C VAL A 30 -3.54 7.03 -0.98
N ILE A 31 -4.28 5.91 -0.96
CA ILE A 31 -3.71 4.62 -0.58
C ILE A 31 -3.31 3.88 -1.85
N PHE A 32 -2.02 3.55 -1.96
CA PHE A 32 -1.46 2.74 -3.01
C PHE A 32 -1.39 1.27 -2.56
N CYS A 33 -2.36 0.46 -2.98
CA CYS A 33 -2.36 -0.98 -2.72
C CYS A 33 -1.26 -1.68 -3.54
N MET A 34 -0.33 -2.33 -2.84
CA MET A 34 0.77 -3.10 -3.43
C MET A 34 0.29 -4.19 -4.41
N ASP A 35 1.15 -4.57 -5.35
CA ASP A 35 0.99 -5.82 -6.09
C ASP A 35 1.35 -7.05 -5.24
N ALA A 36 1.15 -8.25 -5.77
CA ALA A 36 1.40 -9.51 -5.05
C ALA A 36 2.90 -9.76 -4.71
N VAL A 37 3.83 -8.97 -5.27
CA VAL A 37 5.25 -9.03 -4.91
C VAL A 37 5.56 -8.21 -3.66
N GLY A 38 4.60 -7.39 -3.22
CA GLY A 38 4.69 -6.59 -2.01
C GLY A 38 5.54 -5.33 -2.18
N PRO A 39 5.67 -4.54 -1.10
CA PRO A 39 6.37 -3.27 -1.13
C PRO A 39 7.86 -3.52 -1.34
N ARG A 40 8.43 -2.76 -2.27
CA ARG A 40 9.81 -2.88 -2.75
C ARG A 40 10.26 -1.54 -3.33
N PRO A 41 11.57 -1.33 -3.58
CA PRO A 41 12.09 -0.05 -4.06
C PRO A 41 11.34 0.53 -5.26
N THR A 42 10.90 -0.31 -6.22
CA THR A 42 10.09 0.16 -7.36
C THR A 42 8.75 0.78 -6.92
N LEU A 43 8.01 0.18 -5.98
CA LEU A 43 6.74 0.73 -5.50
C LEU A 43 6.95 1.96 -4.63
N CYS A 44 8.03 1.98 -3.82
CA CYS A 44 8.41 3.17 -3.07
C CYS A 44 8.73 4.35 -4.01
N ALA A 45 9.49 4.12 -5.08
CA ALA A 45 9.78 5.14 -6.09
C ALA A 45 8.51 5.63 -6.81
N MET A 46 7.54 4.74 -7.07
CA MET A 46 6.24 5.13 -7.62
C MET A 46 5.42 5.97 -6.63
N ALA A 47 5.44 5.64 -5.34
CA ALA A 47 4.82 6.44 -4.29
C ALA A 47 5.47 7.83 -4.18
N GLU A 48 6.80 7.92 -4.24
CA GLU A 48 7.53 9.18 -4.28
C GLU A 48 7.19 10.00 -5.53
N ARG A 49 7.03 9.34 -6.69
CA ARG A 49 6.59 10.03 -7.91
C ARG A 49 5.21 10.65 -7.72
N LEU A 50 4.24 9.92 -7.17
CA LEU A 50 2.92 10.47 -6.89
C LEU A 50 2.97 11.63 -5.87
N ALA A 51 3.86 11.54 -4.89
CA ALA A 51 4.12 12.64 -3.99
C ALA A 51 4.70 13.87 -4.69
N SER A 52 5.59 13.69 -5.66
CA SER A 52 6.07 14.81 -6.49
C SER A 52 4.97 15.46 -7.36
N GLU A 53 3.88 14.73 -7.62
CA GLU A 53 2.69 15.25 -8.32
C GLU A 53 1.63 15.82 -7.35
N GLY A 54 1.95 15.97 -6.05
CA GLY A 54 1.09 16.65 -5.08
C GLY A 54 0.13 15.77 -4.28
N TYR A 55 0.38 14.46 -4.21
CA TYR A 55 -0.42 13.52 -3.39
C TYR A 55 0.34 13.03 -2.16
N LEU A 56 -0.31 12.99 -1.00
CA LEU A 56 0.23 12.26 0.15
C LEU A 56 -0.13 10.77 0.01
N VAL A 57 0.87 9.90 -0.08
CA VAL A 57 0.68 8.51 -0.49
C VAL A 57 1.00 7.57 0.66
N LEU A 58 0.07 6.69 1.01
CA LEU A 58 0.30 5.55 1.88
C LEU A 58 0.43 4.27 1.05
N LEU A 59 1.55 3.56 1.18
CA LEU A 59 1.79 2.24 0.61
C LEU A 59 1.88 1.23 1.76
N PRO A 60 0.83 0.44 2.03
CA PRO A 60 0.83 -0.55 3.10
C PRO A 60 1.30 -1.94 2.62
N ASN A 61 1.96 -2.69 3.51
CA ASN A 61 2.18 -4.12 3.31
C ASN A 61 0.90 -4.92 3.64
N LEU A 62 0.11 -5.30 2.64
CA LEU A 62 -1.11 -6.09 2.86
C LEU A 62 -0.84 -7.55 3.31
N PHE A 63 0.41 -8.02 3.28
CA PHE A 63 0.80 -9.35 3.77
C PHE A 63 1.34 -9.33 5.21
N TYR A 64 1.27 -8.21 5.94
CA TYR A 64 1.92 -8.06 7.25
C TYR A 64 1.60 -9.17 8.27
N ARG A 65 0.41 -9.79 8.20
CA ARG A 65 0.02 -10.95 9.04
C ARG A 65 0.90 -12.17 8.82
N GLU A 66 1.34 -12.38 7.59
CA GLU A 66 2.13 -13.54 7.17
C GLU A 66 3.62 -13.19 7.13
N LYS A 67 3.95 -11.98 6.69
CA LYS A 67 5.34 -11.58 6.44
C LYS A 67 5.51 -10.06 6.37
N SER A 68 6.46 -9.53 7.15
CA SER A 68 6.96 -8.15 6.97
C SER A 68 7.80 -8.01 5.70
N ALA A 69 7.82 -6.82 5.10
CA ALA A 69 8.65 -6.56 3.94
C ALA A 69 10.17 -6.70 4.25
N PRO A 70 11.00 -7.03 3.25
CA PRO A 70 10.63 -7.35 1.88
C PRO A 70 9.99 -8.74 1.76
N ILE A 71 8.90 -8.80 0.99
CA ILE A 71 8.13 -10.03 0.74
C ILE A 71 8.93 -11.00 -0.13
N VAL A 72 9.58 -10.50 -1.18
CA VAL A 72 10.48 -11.26 -2.04
C VAL A 72 11.92 -10.89 -1.75
N ARG A 73 12.79 -11.89 -1.58
CA ARG A 73 14.22 -11.71 -1.28
C ARG A 73 15.08 -12.28 -2.40
N GLY A 74 16.26 -11.68 -2.58
CA GLY A 74 17.26 -12.12 -3.56
C GLY A 74 16.87 -11.86 -5.02
N ILE A 75 15.86 -11.02 -5.27
CA ILE A 75 15.40 -10.67 -6.62
C ILE A 75 15.54 -9.15 -6.81
N PRO A 76 16.08 -8.69 -7.96
CA PRO A 76 16.20 -7.26 -8.25
C PRO A 76 14.86 -6.52 -8.27
N SER A 77 14.94 -5.21 -8.08
CA SER A 77 13.83 -4.26 -8.26
C SER A 77 14.32 -3.17 -9.22
N PRO A 78 13.79 -3.05 -10.45
CA PRO A 78 12.62 -3.75 -10.99
C PRO A 78 12.89 -5.23 -11.32
N ILE A 79 11.81 -6.03 -11.26
CA ILE A 79 11.81 -7.47 -11.55
C ILE A 79 11.95 -7.67 -13.06
N ARG A 80 12.81 -8.61 -13.48
CA ARG A 80 13.02 -8.96 -14.88
C ARG A 80 12.25 -10.23 -15.23
N ALA A 81 12.04 -10.47 -16.53
CA ALA A 81 11.29 -11.64 -17.00
C ALA A 81 11.92 -12.96 -16.53
N GLU A 82 13.25 -13.03 -16.49
CA GLU A 82 14.03 -14.19 -16.02
C GLU A 82 13.82 -14.49 -14.52
N ASP A 83 13.45 -13.50 -13.72
CA ASP A 83 13.23 -13.65 -12.28
C ASP A 83 11.83 -14.18 -11.94
N ILE A 84 10.87 -14.11 -12.88
CA ILE A 84 9.45 -14.41 -12.64
C ILE A 84 9.25 -15.79 -11.98
N PRO A 85 9.89 -16.89 -12.40
CA PRO A 85 9.72 -18.18 -11.74
C PRO A 85 10.14 -18.14 -10.25
N GLY A 86 11.22 -17.43 -9.94
CA GLY A 86 11.71 -17.26 -8.57
C GLY A 86 10.79 -16.37 -7.71
N VAL A 87 10.21 -15.33 -8.31
CA VAL A 87 9.19 -14.48 -7.67
C VAL A 87 7.96 -15.31 -7.34
N LEU A 88 7.40 -16.02 -8.33
CA LEU A 88 6.19 -16.83 -8.18
C LEU A 88 6.34 -17.86 -7.06
N LYS A 89 7.48 -18.55 -6.98
CA LYS A 89 7.77 -19.50 -5.90
C LYS A 89 7.67 -18.88 -4.50
N GLN A 90 8.03 -17.61 -4.35
CA GLN A 90 7.99 -16.91 -3.05
C GLN A 90 6.61 -16.31 -2.73
N ILE A 91 5.88 -15.84 -3.74
CA ILE A 91 4.61 -15.12 -3.52
C ILE A 91 3.38 -16.02 -3.55
N MET A 92 3.39 -17.13 -4.31
CA MET A 92 2.20 -17.98 -4.47
C MET A 92 1.63 -18.49 -3.13
N PRO A 93 2.44 -18.96 -2.17
CA PRO A 93 1.91 -19.38 -0.87
C PRO A 93 1.25 -18.25 -0.07
N LEU A 94 1.73 -17.01 -0.22
CA LEU A 94 1.15 -15.83 0.44
C LEU A 94 -0.16 -15.41 -0.24
N VAL A 95 -0.19 -15.45 -1.58
CA VAL A 95 -1.38 -15.15 -2.37
C VAL A 95 -2.50 -16.16 -2.09
N GLU A 96 -2.17 -17.45 -2.00
CA GLU A 96 -3.15 -18.51 -1.68
C GLU A 96 -3.77 -18.35 -0.29
N ARG A 97 -3.01 -17.79 0.67
CA ARG A 97 -3.45 -17.54 2.04
C ARG A 97 -4.06 -16.15 2.23
N PHE A 98 -4.04 -15.30 1.20
CA PHE A 98 -4.45 -13.91 1.32
C PHE A 98 -5.94 -13.80 1.63
N ASP A 99 -6.27 -13.39 2.85
CA ASP A 99 -7.64 -13.08 3.24
C ASP A 99 -8.01 -11.65 2.84
N SER A 100 -8.64 -11.51 1.67
CA SER A 100 -9.13 -10.22 1.20
C SER A 100 -10.17 -9.57 2.12
N SER A 101 -10.93 -10.36 2.90
CA SER A 101 -11.90 -9.82 3.87
C SER A 101 -11.18 -9.21 5.07
N ALA A 102 -10.10 -9.84 5.54
CA ALA A 102 -9.25 -9.27 6.57
C ALA A 102 -8.54 -8.01 6.09
N ALA A 103 -7.97 -8.05 4.89
CA ALA A 103 -7.34 -6.89 4.27
C ALA A 103 -8.32 -5.72 4.11
N LEU A 104 -9.60 -5.98 3.73
CA LEU A 104 -10.62 -4.94 3.67
C LEU A 104 -10.89 -4.28 5.03
N ARG A 105 -10.93 -5.05 6.13
CA ARG A 105 -11.07 -4.48 7.47
C ARG A 105 -9.89 -3.57 7.82
N ASP A 106 -8.68 -3.96 7.44
CA ASP A 106 -7.50 -3.11 7.64
C ASP A 106 -7.58 -1.81 6.85
N MET A 107 -8.19 -1.80 5.67
CA MET A 107 -8.32 -0.57 4.88
C MET A 107 -9.09 0.52 5.61
N LYS A 108 -9.99 0.16 6.53
CA LYS A 108 -10.60 1.14 7.44
C LYS A 108 -9.54 1.77 8.37
N ILE A 109 -8.69 0.95 9.00
CA ILE A 109 -7.63 1.41 9.91
C ILE A 109 -6.59 2.25 9.14
N LEU A 110 -6.18 1.79 7.97
CA LEU A 110 -5.21 2.47 7.11
C LEU A 110 -5.75 3.81 6.61
N SER A 111 -7.04 3.88 6.25
CA SER A 111 -7.68 5.16 5.88
C SER A 111 -7.89 6.09 7.07
N ASP A 112 -8.21 5.57 8.27
CA ASP A 112 -8.27 6.37 9.50
C ASP A 112 -6.89 6.96 9.83
N TYR A 113 -5.81 6.16 9.77
CA TYR A 113 -4.44 6.62 9.96
C TYR A 113 -4.07 7.72 8.97
N LEU A 114 -4.33 7.50 7.67
CA LEU A 114 -4.01 8.46 6.63
C LEU A 114 -4.81 9.75 6.76
N GLY A 115 -6.11 9.66 7.05
CA GLY A 115 -7.01 10.81 7.19
C GLY A 115 -6.70 11.68 8.43
N GLN A 116 -6.04 11.12 9.45
CA GLN A 116 -5.60 11.86 10.64
C GLN A 116 -4.26 12.58 10.45
N HIS A 117 -3.55 12.34 9.34
CA HIS A 117 -2.29 13.01 9.08
C HIS A 117 -2.51 14.53 8.92
N PRO A 118 -1.77 15.38 9.65
CA PRO A 118 -2.08 16.81 9.78
C PRO A 118 -2.01 17.60 8.45
N GLN A 119 -1.31 17.05 7.47
CA GLN A 119 -1.15 17.66 6.14
C GLN A 119 -2.03 17.01 5.08
N VAL A 120 -3.03 16.21 5.47
CA VAL A 120 -4.01 15.65 4.54
C VAL A 120 -5.22 16.59 4.42
N ARG A 121 -5.65 16.82 3.19
CA ARG A 121 -6.84 17.60 2.87
C ARG A 121 -8.07 16.82 3.31
N GLN A 122 -8.93 17.49 4.08
CA GLN A 122 -10.19 16.92 4.54
C GLN A 122 -11.06 16.49 3.35
N GLY A 123 -11.76 15.36 3.52
CA GLY A 123 -12.62 14.77 2.50
C GLY A 123 -12.27 13.32 2.23
N LYS A 124 -12.70 12.82 1.08
CA LYS A 124 -12.44 11.44 0.65
C LYS A 124 -11.00 11.25 0.21
N LEU A 125 -10.50 10.05 0.43
CA LEU A 125 -9.18 9.59 -0.01
C LEU A 125 -9.27 8.95 -1.39
N GLY A 126 -8.21 9.05 -2.17
CA GLY A 126 -8.05 8.20 -3.36
C GLY A 126 -7.56 6.80 -2.98
N ILE A 127 -7.80 5.83 -3.86
CA ILE A 127 -7.24 4.49 -3.72
C ILE A 127 -6.99 3.90 -5.10
N PHE A 128 -5.84 3.25 -5.27
CA PHE A 128 -5.49 2.54 -6.50
C PHE A 128 -4.48 1.44 -6.20
N GLY A 129 -4.23 0.57 -7.18
CA GLY A 129 -3.19 -0.45 -7.08
C GLY A 129 -3.06 -1.26 -8.36
N TYR A 130 -2.09 -2.17 -8.39
CA TYR A 130 -1.82 -3.03 -9.53
C TYR A 130 -2.05 -4.49 -9.18
N CYS A 131 -2.54 -5.29 -10.15
CA CYS A 131 -2.78 -6.73 -9.97
C CYS A 131 -3.71 -6.98 -8.75
N MET A 132 -3.24 -7.72 -7.75
CA MET A 132 -3.91 -7.93 -6.47
C MET A 132 -4.35 -6.61 -5.82
N GLY A 133 -3.49 -5.58 -5.86
CA GLY A 133 -3.79 -4.26 -5.34
C GLY A 133 -4.91 -3.53 -6.09
N GLY A 134 -5.07 -3.77 -7.39
CA GLY A 134 -6.17 -3.19 -8.18
C GLY A 134 -7.52 -3.78 -7.76
N ALA A 135 -7.58 -5.09 -7.55
CA ALA A 135 -8.76 -5.76 -7.01
C ALA A 135 -9.09 -5.25 -5.60
N MET A 136 -8.08 -5.07 -4.75
CA MET A 136 -8.25 -4.49 -3.41
C MET A 136 -8.75 -3.05 -3.46
N ALA A 137 -8.24 -2.22 -4.37
CA ALA A 137 -8.68 -0.84 -4.50
C ALA A 137 -10.18 -0.75 -4.84
N ILE A 138 -10.64 -1.53 -5.83
CA ILE A 138 -12.05 -1.58 -6.23
C ILE A 138 -12.93 -2.08 -5.07
N ARG A 139 -12.57 -3.20 -4.44
CA ARG A 139 -13.32 -3.77 -3.32
C ARG A 139 -13.41 -2.80 -2.15
N THR A 140 -12.32 -2.09 -1.86
CA THR A 140 -12.26 -1.12 -0.76
C THR A 140 -13.16 0.07 -1.04
N ALA A 141 -13.07 0.66 -2.24
CA ALA A 141 -13.91 1.80 -2.62
C ALA A 141 -15.41 1.43 -2.60
N ALA A 142 -15.75 0.20 -3.00
CA ALA A 142 -17.12 -0.32 -2.93
C ALA A 142 -17.59 -0.60 -1.49
N THR A 143 -16.69 -1.01 -0.60
CA THR A 143 -17.00 -1.34 0.81
C THR A 143 -17.14 -0.08 1.67
N TYR A 144 -16.35 0.95 1.37
CA TYR A 144 -16.29 2.21 2.12
C TYR A 144 -16.51 3.43 1.20
N PRO A 145 -17.64 3.53 0.51
CA PRO A 145 -17.89 4.60 -0.48
C PRO A 145 -17.92 6.00 0.14
N GLU A 146 -18.15 6.11 1.44
CA GLU A 146 -18.08 7.36 2.20
C GLU A 146 -16.64 7.85 2.41
N ARG A 147 -15.65 6.95 2.36
CA ARG A 147 -14.23 7.23 2.58
C ARG A 147 -13.45 7.47 1.30
N PHE A 148 -13.86 6.83 0.20
CA PHE A 148 -13.12 6.84 -1.07
C PHE A 148 -13.94 7.44 -2.21
N GLY A 149 -13.32 8.29 -3.03
CA GLY A 149 -13.98 8.94 -4.18
C GLY A 149 -13.14 9.99 -4.87
#